data_AF-A0A9Y3VYX4-F1
#
_entry.id   AF-A0A9Y3VYX4-F1
#
_cell.length_a   1.000
_cell.length_b   1.000
_cell.length_c   1.000
_cell.angle_alpha   90.00
_cell.angle_beta   90.00
_cell.angle_gamma   90.00
#
_symmetry.space_group_name_H-M   'P 1'
#
loop_
_entity.id
_entity.type
_entity.pdbx_description
1 polymer ?
#
loop_
_entity_poly.entity_id
_entity_poly.type
_entity_poly.pdbx_seq_one_letter_code
_entity_poly.pdbx_strand_id
1 'polypeptide(L)'
;MDRSGSMSNTRIRSAKDTLLLLLKSLPIGCYFNIYSFGSRYEHIFLKSVEYSQQTMEEALKKVEQMEANLGGTEILEPIKHIYSQPCIPNQPRQLFVFTDGEVGNTKEVIDLVKKNSGSHRCFSFGIGEGASSALINGMAKEGGGHAQFITGTDRMQPK
;
A
#
# COMPACT_ATOMS: atom_id res chain seq x y z
N MET A 1 -2.18 1.39 2.56
CA MET A 1 -3.46 0.67 2.50
C MET A 1 -4.58 1.68 2.60
N ASP A 2 -5.45 1.70 1.61
CA ASP A 2 -6.63 2.53 1.62
C ASP A 2 -7.67 2.00 2.62
N ARG A 3 -8.18 2.89 3.46
CA ARG A 3 -9.24 2.65 4.44
C ARG A 3 -10.35 3.71 4.30
N SER A 4 -10.47 4.33 3.13
CA SER A 4 -11.60 5.18 2.75
C SER A 4 -12.92 4.41 2.84
N GLY A 5 -14.05 5.12 2.89
CA GLY A 5 -15.38 4.49 2.95
C GLY A 5 -15.70 3.61 1.73
N SER A 6 -15.12 3.92 0.57
CA SER A 6 -15.28 3.14 -0.67
C SER A 6 -14.65 1.74 -0.56
N MET A 7 -13.68 1.55 0.34
CA MET A 7 -13.07 0.27 0.66
C MET A 7 -13.92 -0.64 1.55
N SER A 8 -15.16 -0.27 1.91
CA SER A 8 -16.01 -1.07 2.80
C SER A 8 -16.32 -2.49 2.29
N ASN A 9 -16.88 -3.32 3.18
CA ASN A 9 -17.32 -4.68 2.89
C ASN A 9 -16.20 -5.61 2.40
N THR A 10 -16.34 -6.19 1.21
CA THR A 10 -15.41 -7.19 0.67
C THR A 10 -14.07 -6.58 0.25
N ARG A 11 -14.04 -5.29 -0.12
CA ARG A 11 -12.81 -4.61 -0.59
C ARG A 11 -11.74 -4.55 0.51
N ILE A 12 -12.07 -4.09 1.72
CA ILE A 12 -11.12 -4.05 2.84
C ILE A 12 -10.66 -5.47 3.22
N ARG A 13 -11.53 -6.48 3.11
CA ARG A 13 -11.15 -7.88 3.35
C ARG A 13 -10.13 -8.36 2.33
N SER A 14 -10.40 -8.17 1.03
CA SER A 14 -9.45 -8.52 -0.04
C SER A 14 -8.11 -7.78 0.08
N ALA A 15 -8.14 -6.50 0.46
CA ALA A 15 -6.93 -5.73 0.71
C ALA A 15 -6.13 -6.28 1.90
N LYS A 16 -6.80 -6.66 3.00
CA LYS A 16 -6.17 -7.30 4.16
C LYS A 16 -5.54 -8.64 3.77
N ASP A 17 -6.31 -9.53 3.14
CA ASP A 17 -5.82 -10.85 2.72
C ASP A 17 -4.57 -10.73 1.83
N THR A 18 -4.59 -9.78 0.90
CA THR A 18 -3.43 -9.51 0.03
C THR A 18 -2.24 -8.98 0.82
N LEU A 19 -2.45 -8.02 1.73
CA LEU A 19 -1.40 -7.50 2.59
C LEU A 19 -0.79 -8.61 3.47
N LEU A 20 -1.62 -9.48 4.03
CA LEU A 20 -1.19 -10.65 4.81
C LEU A 20 -0.31 -11.59 3.98
N LEU A 21 -0.67 -11.83 2.71
CA LEU A 21 0.16 -12.63 1.79
C LEU A 21 1.53 -11.98 1.57
N LEU A 22 1.55 -10.67 1.27
CA LEU A 22 2.82 -9.96 1.05
C LEU A 22 3.71 -9.97 2.29
N LEU A 23 3.14 -9.74 3.47
CA LEU A 23 3.90 -9.74 4.73
C LEU A 23 4.55 -11.10 4.98
N LYS A 24 3.86 -12.21 4.68
CA LYS A 24 4.41 -13.57 4.81
C LYS A 24 5.47 -13.90 3.75
N SER A 25 5.48 -13.19 2.63
CA SER A 25 6.47 -13.35 1.56
C SER A 25 7.67 -12.41 1.70
N LEU A 26 7.75 -11.59 2.75
CA LEU A 26 8.87 -10.70 2.98
C LEU A 26 10.17 -11.50 3.25
N PRO A 27 11.30 -11.09 2.64
CA PRO A 27 12.57 -11.76 2.86
C PRO A 27 13.10 -11.46 4.27
N ILE A 28 13.84 -12.43 4.82
CA ILE A 28 14.53 -12.27 6.11
C ILE A 28 15.54 -11.12 6.01
N GLY A 29 15.60 -10.28 7.04
CA GLY A 29 16.51 -9.13 7.11
C GLY A 29 16.04 -7.89 6.36
N CYS A 30 14.81 -7.87 5.85
CA CYS A 30 14.21 -6.65 5.31
C CYS A 30 13.61 -5.78 6.43
N TYR A 31 13.22 -4.57 6.05
CA TYR A 31 12.50 -3.65 6.93
C TYR A 31 11.15 -3.31 6.32
N PHE A 32 10.14 -3.16 7.15
CA PHE A 32 8.78 -2.87 6.68
C PHE A 32 8.06 -1.87 7.60
N ASN A 33 7.06 -1.23 7.03
CA ASN A 33 6.06 -0.44 7.75
C ASN A 33 4.75 -0.48 6.97
N ILE A 34 3.63 -0.30 7.67
CA ILE A 34 2.31 -0.29 7.06
C ILE A 34 1.68 1.06 7.34
N TYR A 35 1.38 1.77 6.26
CA TYR A 35 0.64 3.03 6.27
C TYR A 35 -0.80 2.76 5.89
N SER A 36 -1.73 3.35 6.64
CA SER A 36 -3.14 3.40 6.31
C SER A 36 -3.53 4.82 5.95
N PHE A 37 -4.44 5.00 4.99
CA PHE A 37 -4.89 6.33 4.58
C PHE A 37 -6.39 6.38 4.29
N GLY A 38 -6.95 7.56 4.43
CA GLY A 38 -8.30 7.96 4.05
C GLY A 38 -8.32 9.50 4.02
N SER A 39 -9.21 10.18 4.75
CA SER A 39 -9.10 11.63 5.00
C SER A 39 -7.90 12.02 5.88
N ARG A 40 -7.36 11.06 6.62
CA ARG A 40 -6.11 11.16 7.40
C ARG A 40 -5.27 9.93 7.13
N TYR A 41 -4.00 9.95 7.51
CA TYR A 41 -3.16 8.77 7.47
C TYR A 41 -2.59 8.42 8.84
N GLU A 42 -2.26 7.15 9.01
CA GLU A 42 -1.64 6.58 10.19
C GLU A 42 -0.62 5.53 9.75
N HIS A 43 0.31 5.18 10.63
CA HIS A 43 1.29 4.13 10.40
C HIS A 43 1.42 3.27 11.65
N ILE A 44 1.70 1.99 11.47
CA ILE A 44 1.84 1.06 12.60
C ILE A 44 3.11 1.40 13.41
N PHE A 45 4.22 1.65 12.72
CA PHE A 45 5.51 1.95 13.35
C PHE A 45 5.96 3.37 13.00
N LEU A 46 6.62 4.07 13.92
CA LEU A 46 7.15 5.43 13.67
C LEU A 46 8.16 5.46 12.51
N LYS A 47 8.91 4.38 12.32
CA LYS A 47 9.87 4.15 11.22
C LYS A 47 9.79 2.69 10.81
N SER A 48 10.31 2.36 9.63
CA SER A 48 10.39 0.95 9.22
C SER A 48 11.19 0.12 10.23
N VAL A 49 10.63 -1.01 10.64
CA VAL A 49 11.21 -1.94 11.60
C VAL A 49 11.69 -3.20 10.89
N GLU A 50 12.67 -3.88 11.47
CA GLU A 50 13.16 -5.16 10.94
C GLU A 50 12.04 -6.20 10.95
N TYR A 51 12.00 -7.02 9.90
CA TYR A 51 11.10 -8.15 9.81
C TYR A 51 11.53 -9.23 10.81
N SER A 52 10.73 -9.43 11.86
CA SER A 52 10.92 -10.40 12.93
C SER A 52 9.57 -11.02 13.31
N GLN A 53 9.58 -12.13 14.04
CA GLN A 53 8.33 -12.70 14.55
C GLN A 53 7.54 -11.70 15.41
N GLN A 54 8.21 -10.95 16.28
CA GLN A 54 7.56 -9.97 17.16
C GLN A 54 6.90 -8.83 16.37
N THR A 55 7.64 -8.22 15.44
CA THR A 55 7.13 -7.10 14.64
C THR A 55 6.04 -7.57 13.67
N MET A 56 6.13 -8.79 13.16
CA MET A 56 5.10 -9.42 12.35
C MET A 56 3.81 -9.66 13.14
N GLU A 57 3.89 -10.24 14.35
CA GLU A 57 2.73 -10.44 15.21
C GLU A 57 2.02 -9.13 15.59
N GLU A 58 2.79 -8.08 15.87
CA GLU A 58 2.25 -6.74 16.12
C GLU A 58 1.51 -6.18 14.90
N ALA A 59 2.14 -6.27 13.72
CA ALA A 59 1.55 -5.80 12.48
C ALA A 59 0.26 -6.58 12.12
N LEU A 60 0.25 -7.90 12.29
CA LEU A 60 -0.91 -8.75 12.03
C LEU A 60 -2.11 -8.36 12.90
N LYS A 61 -1.91 -8.17 14.21
CA LYS A 61 -2.97 -7.72 15.13
C LYS A 61 -3.59 -6.39 14.69
N LYS A 62 -2.77 -5.46 14.21
CA LYS A 62 -3.25 -4.16 13.69
C LYS A 62 -3.99 -4.31 12.36
N VAL A 63 -3.46 -5.11 11.43
CA VAL A 63 -4.11 -5.38 10.13
C VAL A 63 -5.47 -6.05 10.34
N GLU A 64 -5.59 -7.01 11.26
CA GLU A 64 -6.86 -7.67 11.60
C GLU A 64 -7.93 -6.68 12.08
N GLN A 65 -7.53 -5.59 12.74
CA GLN A 65 -8.42 -4.53 13.24
C GLN A 65 -8.71 -3.43 12.20
N MET A 66 -8.12 -3.49 11.00
CA MET A 66 -8.36 -2.47 9.98
C MET A 66 -9.78 -2.57 9.41
N GLU A 67 -10.43 -1.42 9.37
CA GLU A 67 -11.77 -1.18 8.81
C GLU A 67 -11.76 0.04 7.88
N ALA A 68 -12.72 0.11 6.97
CA ALA A 68 -12.93 1.23 6.04
C ALA A 68 -13.54 2.46 6.75
N ASN A 69 -12.81 3.04 7.71
CA ASN A 69 -13.30 4.08 8.63
C ASN A 69 -12.41 5.33 8.69
N LEU A 70 -11.54 5.54 7.69
CA LEU A 70 -10.70 6.74 7.61
C LEU A 70 -11.31 7.88 6.79
N GLY A 71 -12.52 7.72 6.23
CA GLY A 71 -13.25 8.79 5.55
C GLY A 71 -13.04 8.79 4.03
N GLY A 72 -12.61 9.92 3.47
CA GLY A 72 -12.28 10.09 2.05
C GLY A 72 -10.98 9.41 1.64
N THR A 73 -10.34 9.87 0.56
CA THR A 73 -9.22 9.16 -0.07
C THR A 73 -8.05 10.12 -0.38
N GLU A 74 -7.25 10.45 0.63
CA GLU A 74 -6.09 11.35 0.53
C GLU A 74 -4.76 10.59 0.58
N ILE A 75 -4.32 10.09 -0.58
CA ILE A 75 -3.09 9.28 -0.68
C ILE A 75 -1.80 10.11 -0.84
N LEU A 76 -1.90 11.38 -1.22
CA LEU A 76 -0.73 12.18 -1.56
C LEU A 76 0.19 12.44 -0.35
N GLU A 77 -0.39 12.85 0.78
CA GLU A 77 0.35 13.15 2.02
C GLU A 77 1.10 11.93 2.61
N PRO A 78 0.51 10.73 2.73
CA PRO A 78 1.26 9.57 3.21
C PRO A 78 2.41 9.20 2.27
N ILE A 79 2.26 9.32 0.94
CA ILE A 79 3.35 9.05 0.00
C ILE A 79 4.48 10.08 0.16
N LYS A 80 4.16 11.36 0.32
CA LYS A 80 5.17 12.40 0.62
C LYS A 80 5.93 12.07 1.90
N HIS A 81 5.22 11.69 2.97
CA HIS A 81 5.84 11.32 4.24
C HIS A 81 6.74 10.09 4.11
N ILE A 82 6.33 9.07 3.34
CA ILE A 82 7.16 7.88 3.08
C ILE A 82 8.46 8.28 2.38
N TYR A 83 8.38 9.11 1.34
CA TYR A 83 9.57 9.55 0.61
C TYR A 83 10.46 10.49 1.42
N SER A 84 9.93 11.22 2.41
CA SER A 84 10.75 12.04 3.32
C SER A 84 11.52 11.21 4.36
N GLN A 85 11.17 9.95 4.58
CA GLN A 85 11.93 9.09 5.49
C GLN A 85 13.30 8.74 4.90
N PRO A 86 14.35 8.58 5.72
CA PRO A 86 15.67 8.18 5.26
C PRO A 86 15.63 6.77 4.64
N CYS A 87 16.35 6.58 3.53
CA CYS A 87 16.54 5.26 2.95
C CYS A 87 17.47 4.44 3.85
N ILE A 88 17.18 3.15 4.01
CA ILE A 88 18.05 2.24 4.74
C ILE A 88 19.17 1.80 3.77
N PRO A 89 20.45 1.98 4.10
CA PRO A 89 21.56 1.63 3.21
C PRO A 89 21.47 0.17 2.76
N ASN A 90 21.76 -0.07 1.48
CA ASN A 90 21.74 -1.40 0.85
C ASN A 90 20.37 -2.13 0.87
N GLN A 91 19.28 -1.42 1.19
CA GLN A 91 17.93 -1.97 1.20
C GLN A 91 17.06 -1.22 0.17
N PRO A 92 16.62 -1.85 -0.93
CA PRO A 92 15.77 -1.19 -1.92
C PRO A 92 14.41 -0.85 -1.29
N ARG A 93 13.94 0.39 -1.44
CA ARG A 93 12.61 0.76 -0.96
C ARG A 93 11.55 0.39 -1.98
N GLN A 94 10.60 -0.43 -1.56
CA GLN A 94 9.46 -0.87 -2.36
C GLN A 94 8.17 -0.39 -1.70
N LEU A 95 7.34 0.33 -2.46
CA LEU A 95 6.05 0.84 -2.04
C LEU A 95 4.95 -0.05 -2.61
N PHE A 96 4.11 -0.62 -1.75
CA PHE A 96 2.95 -1.42 -2.14
C PHE A 96 1.67 -0.64 -1.77
N VAL A 97 0.95 -0.16 -2.78
CA VAL A 97 -0.26 0.64 -2.64
C VAL A 97 -1.48 -0.22 -2.86
N PHE A 98 -2.48 -0.12 -2.00
CA PHE A 98 -3.75 -0.85 -2.11
C PHE A 98 -4.87 0.17 -2.06
N THR A 99 -5.69 0.27 -3.11
CA THR A 99 -6.78 1.25 -3.21
C THR A 99 -7.77 0.83 -4.29
N ASP A 100 -9.02 1.26 -4.18
CA ASP A 100 -9.98 1.24 -5.29
C ASP A 100 -9.86 2.50 -6.18
N GLY A 101 -9.00 3.45 -5.81
CA GLY A 101 -8.57 4.54 -6.68
C GLY A 101 -9.59 5.66 -6.86
N GLU A 102 -10.52 5.85 -5.91
CA GLU A 102 -11.36 7.04 -5.79
C GLU A 102 -10.54 8.27 -5.34
N VAL A 103 -9.53 8.65 -6.13
CA VAL A 103 -8.55 9.69 -5.81
C VAL A 103 -8.70 10.87 -6.78
N GLY A 104 -9.01 12.06 -6.24
CA GLY A 104 -9.20 13.29 -7.04
C GLY A 104 -7.91 13.85 -7.65
N ASN A 105 -6.74 13.59 -7.06
CA ASN A 105 -5.44 14.15 -7.45
C ASN A 105 -4.52 13.11 -8.14
N THR A 106 -5.09 12.27 -9.00
CA THR A 106 -4.38 11.17 -9.69
C THR A 106 -3.06 11.61 -10.33
N LYS A 107 -3.03 12.75 -11.04
CA LYS A 107 -1.83 13.26 -11.70
C LYS A 107 -0.70 13.57 -10.71
N GLU A 108 -1.03 14.26 -9.61
CA GLU A 108 -0.03 14.65 -8.60
C GLU A 108 0.59 13.44 -7.91
N VAL A 109 -0.23 12.41 -7.65
CA VAL A 109 0.24 11.16 -7.07
C VAL A 109 1.21 10.45 -8.01
N ILE A 110 0.87 10.34 -9.30
CA ILE A 110 1.73 9.73 -10.32
C ILE A 110 3.04 10.53 -10.48
N ASP A 111 2.95 11.86 -10.57
CA ASP A 111 4.13 12.73 -10.70
C ASP A 111 5.05 12.62 -9.47
N LEU A 112 4.49 12.49 -8.27
CA LEU A 112 5.26 12.26 -7.04
C LEU A 112 5.97 10.90 -7.04
N VAL A 113 5.28 9.83 -7.46
CA VAL A 113 5.88 8.50 -7.60
C VAL A 113 7.01 8.53 -8.65
N LYS A 114 6.75 9.14 -9.81
CA LYS A 114 7.73 9.30 -10.90
C LYS A 114 8.99 9.99 -10.42
N LYS A 115 8.86 11.09 -9.68
CA LYS A 115 9.99 11.87 -9.14
C LYS A 115 10.91 11.04 -8.24
N ASN A 116 10.38 10.01 -7.58
CA ASN A 116 11.13 9.17 -6.63
C ASN A 116 11.54 7.80 -7.22
N SER A 117 11.22 7.54 -8.49
CA SER A 117 11.44 6.24 -9.15
C SER A 117 12.91 5.81 -9.27
N GLY A 118 13.87 6.75 -9.16
CA GLY A 118 15.30 6.44 -9.15
C GLY A 118 15.78 5.72 -7.89
N SER A 119 15.06 5.84 -6.77
CA SER A 119 15.41 5.23 -5.48
C SER A 119 14.32 4.29 -4.94
N HIS A 120 13.18 4.20 -5.63
CA HIS A 120 11.99 3.50 -5.17
C HIS A 120 11.30 2.75 -6.29
N ARG A 121 10.70 1.61 -5.94
CA ARG A 121 9.72 0.96 -6.80
C ARG A 121 8.31 1.10 -6.24
N CYS A 122 7.32 1.32 -7.10
CA CYS A 122 5.91 1.36 -6.70
C CYS A 122 5.13 0.23 -7.36
N PHE A 123 4.51 -0.61 -6.54
CA PHE A 123 3.56 -1.64 -6.93
C PHE A 123 2.19 -1.22 -6.45
N SER A 124 1.15 -1.48 -7.25
CA SER A 124 -0.19 -0.98 -6.96
C SER A 124 -1.23 -2.06 -7.18
N PHE A 125 -2.07 -2.27 -6.17
CA PHE A 125 -3.18 -3.21 -6.16
C PHE A 125 -4.49 -2.44 -6.26
N GLY A 126 -5.17 -2.57 -7.39
CA GLY A 126 -6.53 -2.08 -7.58
C GLY A 126 -7.51 -3.03 -6.92
N ILE A 127 -8.25 -2.56 -5.90
CA ILE A 127 -9.12 -3.42 -5.10
C ILE A 127 -10.58 -3.25 -5.51
N GLY A 128 -11.24 -4.37 -5.80
CA GLY A 128 -12.65 -4.41 -6.17
C GLY A 128 -12.94 -4.03 -7.63
N GLU A 129 -14.18 -4.26 -8.03
CA GLU A 129 -14.68 -3.80 -9.32
C GLU A 129 -14.76 -2.27 -9.35
N GLY A 130 -14.37 -1.67 -10.47
CA GLY A 130 -14.35 -0.23 -10.66
C GLY A 130 -13.05 0.46 -10.21
N ALA A 131 -12.03 -0.29 -9.79
CA ALA A 131 -10.79 0.31 -9.36
C ALA A 131 -10.13 1.16 -10.46
N SER A 132 -9.71 2.39 -10.15
CA SER A 132 -9.20 3.34 -11.15
C SER A 132 -7.97 2.81 -11.88
N SER A 133 -8.15 2.33 -13.12
CA SER A 133 -7.05 1.81 -13.91
C SER A 133 -6.00 2.86 -14.25
N ALA A 134 -6.40 4.13 -14.36
CA ALA A 134 -5.49 5.24 -14.61
C ALA A 134 -4.51 5.45 -13.45
N LEU A 135 -5.02 5.49 -12.21
CA LEU A 135 -4.19 5.64 -11.02
C LEU A 135 -3.30 4.42 -10.79
N ILE A 136 -3.90 3.23 -10.79
CA ILE A 136 -3.20 1.97 -10.49
C ILE A 136 -2.09 1.74 -11.53
N ASN A 137 -2.42 1.71 -12.83
CA ASN A 137 -1.39 1.49 -13.85
C ASN A 137 -0.38 2.64 -13.91
N GLY A 138 -0.82 3.89 -13.67
CA GLY A 138 0.05 5.05 -13.67
C GLY A 138 1.13 4.99 -12.59
N MET A 139 0.75 4.68 -11.35
CA MET A 139 1.71 4.55 -10.24
C MET A 139 2.69 3.41 -10.48
N ALA A 140 2.21 2.24 -10.91
CA ALA A 140 3.08 1.11 -11.21
C ALA A 140 4.08 1.42 -12.32
N LYS A 141 3.59 1.99 -13.43
CA LYS A 141 4.41 2.31 -14.60
C LYS A 141 5.48 3.35 -14.26
N GLU A 142 5.08 4.49 -13.70
CA GLU A 142 6.03 5.58 -13.44
C GLU A 142 6.92 5.29 -12.22
N GLY A 143 6.50 4.38 -11.34
CA GLY A 143 7.30 3.87 -10.23
C GLY A 143 8.12 2.63 -10.56
N GLY A 144 8.17 2.16 -11.81
CA GLY A 144 8.98 0.99 -12.19
C GLY A 144 8.61 -0.33 -11.49
N GLY A 145 7.34 -0.50 -11.12
CA GLY A 145 6.80 -1.74 -10.56
C GLY A 145 5.67 -2.32 -11.41
N HIS A 146 4.75 -3.04 -10.77
CA HIS A 146 3.65 -3.73 -11.44
C HIS A 146 2.31 -3.39 -10.81
N ALA A 147 1.28 -3.36 -11.66
CA ALA A 147 -0.11 -3.20 -11.26
C ALA A 147 -0.79 -4.57 -11.24
N GLN A 148 -1.67 -4.79 -10.26
CA GLN A 148 -2.52 -5.97 -10.19
C GLN A 148 -3.92 -5.57 -9.73
N PHE A 149 -4.96 -6.15 -10.32
CA PHE A 149 -6.34 -5.91 -9.92
C PHE A 149 -6.86 -7.12 -9.16
N ILE A 150 -7.48 -6.88 -8.01
CA ILE A 150 -8.03 -7.91 -7.12
C ILE A 150 -9.54 -7.73 -7.09
N THR A 151 -10.22 -8.51 -7.92
CA THR A 151 -11.69 -8.58 -7.97
C THR A 151 -12.17 -9.74 -7.08
N GLY A 152 -13.44 -9.75 -6.70
CA GLY A 152 -13.99 -10.70 -5.70
C GLY A 152 -13.80 -12.19 -6.02
N THR A 153 -13.44 -12.53 -7.26
CA THR A 153 -13.14 -13.90 -7.72
C THR A 153 -11.65 -14.24 -7.68
N ASP A 154 -10.76 -13.26 -7.73
CA ASP A 154 -9.31 -13.47 -7.74
C ASP A 154 -8.77 -13.45 -6.30
N ARG A 155 -8.89 -14.59 -5.62
CA ARG A 155 -8.01 -14.86 -4.48
C ARG A 155 -6.60 -14.98 -5.02
N MET A 156 -5.69 -14.09 -4.65
CA MET A 156 -4.26 -14.30 -4.91
C MET A 156 -3.84 -15.63 -4.27
N GLN A 157 -3.63 -16.63 -5.10
CA GLN A 157 -3.02 -17.88 -4.68
C GLN A 157 -1.50 -17.74 -4.84
N PRO A 158 -0.70 -18.13 -3.83
CA PRO A 158 0.73 -18.28 -4.04
C PRO A 158 0.95 -19.29 -5.18
N LYS A 159 1.78 -18.93 -6.15
CA LYS A 159 2.29 -19.87 -7.17
C LYS A 159 3.44 -20.68 -6.58
#